data_AF-A0A9E5PI26-F1
#
_entry.id   AF-A0A9E5PI26-F1
#
_cell.length_a   1.000
_cell.length_b   1.000
_cell.length_c   1.000
_cell.angle_alpha   90.00
_cell.angle_beta   90.00
_cell.angle_gamma   90.00
#
_symmetry.space_group_name_H-M   'P 1'
#
loop_
_entity.id
_entity.type
_entity.pdbx_description
1 polymer ?
#
loop_
_entity_poly.entity_id
_entity_poly.type
_entity_poly.pdbx_seq_one_letter_code
_entity_poly.pdbx_strand_id
1 'polypeptide(L)'
;MFTAGAGYLITITLERPGLGRGGFQLAARFADGPGGGQQAGTLRPLDGRVQVTKQEVTAVQYAHQTEAGTSLTSPDKAKWILEWTAPPTASGTVVFHVAGNAANDDASELGDFIYIQQLLSRVQERHN
;
A
#
# COMPACT_ATOMS: atom_id res chain seq x y z
N MET A 1 13.81 -7.22 3.63
CA MET A 1 14.80 -6.92 2.58
C MET A 1 14.17 -7.25 1.23
N PHE A 2 14.67 -6.68 0.13
CA PHE A 2 14.19 -6.96 -1.23
C PHE A 2 15.34 -7.18 -2.22
N THR A 3 15.12 -7.98 -3.25
CA THR A 3 16.01 -8.12 -4.40
C THR A 3 15.59 -7.14 -5.48
N ALA A 4 16.55 -6.42 -6.07
CA ALA A 4 16.26 -5.47 -7.14
C ALA A 4 15.52 -6.13 -8.31
N GLY A 5 14.49 -5.46 -8.82
CA GLY A 5 13.63 -5.96 -9.91
C GLY A 5 12.72 -7.14 -9.57
N ALA A 6 12.76 -7.69 -8.34
CA ALA A 6 11.89 -8.80 -7.96
C ALA A 6 10.46 -8.33 -7.64
N GLY A 7 9.47 -9.15 -7.97
CA GLY A 7 8.06 -8.95 -7.62
C GLY A 7 7.72 -9.53 -6.24
N TYR A 8 6.88 -8.82 -5.49
CA TYR A 8 6.42 -9.20 -4.17
C TYR A 8 4.91 -8.98 -4.05
N LEU A 9 4.21 -9.94 -3.45
CA LEU A 9 2.83 -9.74 -3.06
C LEU A 9 2.76 -8.90 -1.78
N ILE A 10 2.03 -7.80 -1.84
CA ILE A 10 1.67 -7.00 -0.67
C ILE A 10 0.23 -7.33 -0.31
N THR A 11 0.01 -7.71 0.95
CA THR A 11 -1.32 -7.89 1.51
C THR A 11 -1.57 -6.80 2.53
N ILE A 12 -2.63 -6.01 2.33
CA ILE A 12 -3.16 -5.09 3.33
C ILE A 12 -4.37 -5.75 3.96
N THR A 13 -4.37 -5.86 5.29
CA THR A 13 -5.52 -6.34 6.07
C THR A 13 -5.92 -5.25 7.05
N LEU A 14 -7.19 -4.89 7.04
CA LEU A 14 -7.78 -3.96 7.99
C LEU A 14 -8.88 -4.72 8.74
N GLU A 15 -8.74 -4.83 10.05
CA GLU A 15 -9.65 -5.58 10.91
C GLU A 15 -10.02 -4.73 12.12
N ARG A 16 -11.33 -4.57 12.35
CA ARG A 16 -11.87 -3.81 13.47
C ARG A 16 -13.33 -4.21 13.75
N PRO A 17 -13.71 -4.46 15.01
CA PRO A 17 -15.12 -4.63 15.37
C PRO A 17 -15.98 -3.45 14.91
N GLY A 18 -17.09 -3.73 14.23
CA GLY A 18 -18.01 -2.72 13.71
C GLY A 18 -17.57 -2.12 12.37
N LEU A 19 -16.59 -2.73 11.69
CA LEU A 19 -16.19 -2.32 10.34
C LEU A 19 -17.33 -2.65 9.37
N GLY A 20 -17.96 -1.63 8.80
CA GLY A 20 -18.95 -1.75 7.72
C GLY A 20 -18.29 -1.70 6.34
N ARG A 21 -17.31 -0.80 6.16
CA ARG A 21 -16.55 -0.64 4.91
C ARG A 21 -15.08 -0.30 5.17
N GLY A 22 -14.21 -0.83 4.33
CA GLY A 22 -12.76 -0.58 4.42
C GLY A 22 -12.25 0.33 3.30
N GLY A 23 -11.28 1.17 3.62
CA GLY A 23 -10.46 1.88 2.64
C GLY A 23 -8.98 1.77 2.98
N PHE A 24 -8.11 1.93 1.99
CA PHE A 24 -6.68 2.04 2.19
C PHE A 24 -6.02 2.92 1.14
N GLN A 25 -4.85 3.43 1.47
CA GLN A 25 -3.93 3.99 0.50
C GLN A 25 -2.51 3.55 0.84
N LEU A 26 -1.78 3.06 -0.16
CA LEU A 26 -0.39 2.62 -0.06
C LEU A 26 0.48 3.40 -1.06
N ALA A 27 1.64 3.86 -0.60
CA ALA A 27 2.73 4.34 -1.45
C ALA A 27 4.06 3.69 -1.08
N ALA A 28 4.90 3.41 -2.08
CA ALA A 28 6.27 2.92 -1.91
C ALA A 28 7.26 3.97 -2.43
N ARG A 29 8.11 4.49 -1.55
CA ARG A 29 9.03 5.60 -1.86
C ARG A 29 10.44 5.29 -1.36
N PHE A 30 11.45 5.93 -1.94
CA PHE A 30 12.78 5.92 -1.32
C PHE A 30 12.72 6.73 -0.02
N ALA A 31 13.27 6.18 1.06
CA ALA A 31 13.24 6.79 2.39
C ALA A 31 14.22 7.96 2.51
N ASP A 32 15.35 7.88 1.83
CA ASP A 32 16.50 8.76 2.00
C ASP A 32 17.28 8.99 0.68
N GLY A 33 18.32 9.83 0.77
CA GLY A 33 19.21 10.16 -0.34
C GLY A 33 18.59 11.11 -1.38
N PRO A 34 19.27 11.32 -2.52
CA PRO A 34 18.79 12.20 -3.59
C PRO A 34 17.42 11.78 -4.18
N GLY A 35 17.07 10.51 -4.03
CA GLY A 35 15.78 9.94 -4.41
C GLY A 35 14.69 10.05 -3.32
N GLY A 36 15.01 10.59 -2.15
CA GLY A 36 14.10 10.62 -1.00
C GLY A 36 12.72 11.18 -1.35
N GLY A 37 11.67 10.44 -1.01
CA GLY A 37 10.28 10.79 -1.32
C GLY A 37 9.84 10.51 -2.75
N GLN A 38 10.75 10.13 -3.66
CA GLN A 38 10.39 9.70 -5.02
C GLN A 38 9.88 8.26 -5.02
N GLN A 39 9.15 7.90 -6.08
CA GLN A 39 8.62 6.56 -6.28
C GLN A 39 9.72 5.49 -6.22
N ALA A 40 9.50 4.42 -5.45
CA ALA A 40 10.40 3.27 -5.38
C ALA A 40 9.70 2.00 -5.86
N GLY A 41 10.07 1.56 -7.06
CA GLY A 41 9.48 0.39 -7.70
C GLY A 41 8.12 0.71 -8.33
N THR A 42 7.37 -0.32 -8.69
CA THR A 42 6.06 -0.19 -9.32
C THR A 42 5.01 -1.01 -8.57
N LEU A 43 3.81 -0.44 -8.44
CA LEU A 43 2.63 -1.08 -7.87
C LEU A 43 1.71 -1.52 -9.01
N ARG A 44 1.14 -2.71 -8.88
CA ARG A 44 0.22 -3.28 -9.88
C ARG A 44 -0.97 -3.95 -9.18
N PRO A 45 -2.21 -3.60 -9.53
CA PRO A 45 -3.38 -4.29 -9.01
C PRO A 45 -3.41 -5.75 -9.51
N LEU A 46 -3.94 -6.65 -8.69
CA LEU A 46 -4.10 -8.07 -9.04
C LEU A 46 -5.55 -8.44 -9.36
N ASP A 47 -6.51 -7.63 -8.90
CA ASP A 47 -7.94 -7.82 -9.12
C ASP A 47 -8.67 -6.48 -9.20
N GLY A 48 -10.00 -6.52 -9.36
CA GLY A 48 -10.84 -5.32 -9.43
C GLY A 48 -11.08 -4.60 -8.10
N ARG A 49 -10.51 -5.05 -6.97
CA ARG A 49 -10.65 -4.41 -5.66
C ARG A 49 -9.63 -3.29 -5.45
N VAL A 50 -8.55 -3.29 -6.23
CA VAL A 50 -7.45 -2.33 -6.12
C VAL A 50 -7.32 -1.53 -7.42
N GLN A 51 -7.08 -0.24 -7.28
CA GLN A 51 -6.63 0.62 -8.36
C GLN A 51 -5.30 1.26 -7.96
N VAL A 52 -4.47 1.57 -8.96
CA VAL A 52 -3.26 2.37 -8.78
C VAL A 52 -3.43 3.65 -9.58
N THR A 53 -3.32 4.80 -8.90
CA THR A 53 -3.23 6.11 -9.52
C THR A 53 -1.82 6.65 -9.40
N LYS A 54 -1.46 7.60 -10.27
CA LYS A 54 -0.14 8.23 -10.29
C LYS A 54 -0.32 9.72 -10.15
N GLN A 55 0.44 10.34 -9.25
CA GLN A 55 0.46 11.78 -9.11
C GLN A 55 1.28 12.39 -10.27
N GLU A 56 0.71 13.39 -10.96
CA GLU A 56 1.26 13.92 -12.23
C GLU A 56 2.66 14.57 -12.10
N VAL A 57 2.92 15.30 -11.02
CA VAL A 57 4.15 16.05 -10.78
C VAL A 57 5.27 15.18 -10.20
N THR A 58 4.97 14.41 -9.16
CA THR A 58 5.95 13.61 -8.39
C THR A 58 6.12 12.21 -8.93
N ALA A 59 5.22 11.78 -9.83
CA ALA A 59 5.15 10.43 -10.37
C ALA A 59 4.93 9.32 -9.32
N VAL A 60 4.65 9.67 -8.06
CA VAL A 60 4.38 8.71 -6.98
C VAL A 60 3.09 7.95 -7.29
N GLN A 61 3.16 6.63 -7.14
CA GLN A 61 2.02 5.74 -7.29
C GLN A 61 1.32 5.55 -5.95
N TYR A 62 0.00 5.59 -5.98
CA TYR A 62 -0.86 5.32 -4.85
C TYR A 62 -1.79 4.16 -5.21
N ALA A 63 -1.60 3.03 -4.53
CA ALA A 63 -2.58 1.96 -4.57
C ALA A 63 -3.68 2.24 -3.55
N HIS A 64 -4.93 2.08 -3.95
CA HIS A 64 -6.09 2.29 -3.08
C HIS A 64 -7.25 1.38 -3.51
N GLN A 65 -8.29 1.31 -2.68
CA GLN A 65 -9.48 0.53 -3.01
C GLN A 65 -10.23 1.14 -4.19
N THR A 66 -10.88 0.27 -4.97
CA THR A 66 -12.03 0.64 -5.82
C THR A 66 -13.31 0.63 -4.98
N GLU A 67 -14.44 1.00 -5.59
CA GLU A 67 -15.76 0.85 -4.97
C GLU A 67 -16.02 -0.59 -4.51
N ALA A 68 -15.80 -1.58 -5.39
CA ALA A 68 -15.90 -3.00 -5.05
C ALA A 68 -14.90 -3.42 -3.96
N GLY A 69 -13.75 -2.75 -3.90
CA GLY A 69 -12.73 -2.95 -2.87
C GLY A 69 -13.13 -2.50 -1.48
N THR A 70 -14.20 -1.71 -1.32
CA THR A 70 -14.64 -1.25 0.00
C THR A 70 -15.35 -2.33 0.81
N SER A 71 -15.97 -3.32 0.14
CA SER A 71 -16.71 -4.38 0.81
C SER A 71 -15.80 -5.28 1.63
N LEU A 72 -16.33 -5.82 2.73
CA LEU A 72 -15.60 -6.72 3.61
C LEU A 72 -15.32 -8.07 2.93
N THR A 73 -14.24 -8.71 3.35
CA THR A 73 -13.86 -10.07 2.92
C THR A 73 -14.24 -11.14 3.93
N SER A 74 -14.46 -10.73 5.19
CA SER A 74 -15.12 -11.50 6.25
C SER A 74 -15.70 -10.51 7.27
N PRO A 75 -16.48 -10.95 8.28
CA PRO A 75 -16.94 -10.06 9.35
C PRO A 75 -15.78 -9.24 9.91
N ASP A 76 -16.04 -7.95 10.10
CA ASP A 76 -15.10 -6.97 10.67
C ASP A 76 -13.77 -6.80 9.92
N LYS A 77 -13.62 -7.34 8.69
CA LYS A 77 -12.33 -7.38 7.99
C LYS A 77 -12.40 -7.09 6.49
N ALA A 78 -11.62 -6.12 6.04
CA ALA A 78 -11.32 -5.87 4.63
C ALA A 78 -9.89 -6.29 4.28
N LYS A 79 -9.70 -6.81 3.07
CA LYS A 79 -8.41 -7.27 2.57
C LYS A 79 -8.20 -6.87 1.11
N TRP A 80 -6.98 -6.47 0.80
CA TRP A 80 -6.51 -6.13 -0.54
C TRP A 80 -5.16 -6.80 -0.79
N ILE A 81 -4.97 -7.25 -2.03
CA ILE A 81 -3.71 -7.85 -2.48
C ILE A 81 -3.29 -7.15 -3.76
N LEU A 82 -2.04 -6.75 -3.81
CA LEU A 82 -1.42 -6.17 -4.99
C LEU A 82 0.01 -6.67 -5.14
N GLU A 83 0.61 -6.44 -6.29
CA GLU A 83 2.02 -6.70 -6.51
C GLU A 83 2.82 -5.40 -6.41
N TRP A 84 3.99 -5.48 -5.79
CA TRP A 84 5.05 -4.49 -5.86
C TRP A 84 6.28 -5.10 -6.51
N THR A 85 6.73 -4.51 -7.61
CA THR A 85 8.02 -4.83 -8.22
C THR A 85 9.07 -3.87 -7.69
N ALA A 86 10.10 -4.41 -7.06
CA ALA A 86 11.20 -3.63 -6.51
C ALA A 86 11.92 -2.81 -7.60
N PRO A 87 12.51 -1.64 -7.24
CA PRO A 87 13.31 -0.87 -8.17
C PRO A 87 14.38 -1.73 -8.87
N PRO A 88 14.66 -1.51 -10.17
CA PRO A 88 15.64 -2.29 -10.92
C PRO A 88 17.07 -2.01 -10.46
N THR A 89 17.32 -0.81 -9.93
CA THR A 89 18.59 -0.45 -9.30
C THR A 89 18.47 -0.55 -7.79
N ALA A 90 19.34 -1.37 -7.20
CA ALA A 90 19.51 -1.52 -5.77
C ALA A 90 20.11 -0.24 -5.15
N SER A 91 19.32 0.81 -4.97
CA SER A 91 19.78 2.02 -4.31
C SER A 91 18.76 2.50 -3.28
N GLY A 92 19.15 2.52 -2.01
CA GLY A 92 18.39 3.14 -0.94
C GLY A 92 17.38 2.23 -0.25
N THR A 93 16.95 2.68 0.93
CA THR A 93 15.88 2.02 1.69
C THR A 93 14.53 2.39 1.07
N VAL A 94 13.65 1.41 0.87
CA VAL A 94 12.27 1.64 0.47
C VAL A 94 11.41 1.75 1.71
N VAL A 95 10.59 2.80 1.79
CA VAL A 95 9.55 2.97 2.79
C VAL A 95 8.17 2.79 2.16
N PHE A 96 7.42 1.85 2.69
CA PHE A 96 6.00 1.67 2.40
C PHE A 96 5.21 2.45 3.44
N HIS A 97 4.36 3.37 3.00
CA HIS A 97 3.40 4.07 3.86
C HIS A 97 2.00 3.56 3.54
N VAL A 98 1.29 3.09 4.56
CA VAL A 98 -0.10 2.64 4.45
C VAL A 98 -0.95 3.49 5.37
N ALA A 99 -2.06 3.99 4.86
CA ALA A 99 -3.18 4.46 5.66
C ALA A 99 -4.38 3.55 5.40
N GLY A 100 -5.16 3.24 6.43
CA GLY A 100 -6.41 2.47 6.35
C GLY A 100 -7.54 3.24 7.01
N ASN A 101 -8.70 3.35 6.34
CA ASN A 101 -9.93 3.86 6.94
C ASN A 101 -10.86 2.69 7.27
N ALA A 102 -11.14 2.51 8.56
CA ALA A 102 -12.13 1.57 9.05
C ALA A 102 -13.44 2.31 9.30
N ALA A 103 -14.35 2.24 8.33
CA ALA A 103 -15.62 2.97 8.38
C ALA A 103 -16.76 2.11 8.93
N ASN A 104 -17.66 2.70 9.70
CA ASN A 104 -18.87 2.02 10.20
C ASN A 104 -20.05 2.05 9.20
N ASP A 105 -19.87 2.73 8.05
CA ASP A 105 -20.85 2.86 6.95
C ASP A 105 -22.15 3.60 7.31
N ASP A 106 -22.10 4.54 8.25
CA ASP A 106 -23.27 5.34 8.65
C ASP A 106 -23.39 6.72 7.95
N ALA A 107 -22.55 6.94 6.94
CA ALA A 107 -22.43 8.20 6.19
C ALA A 107 -21.99 9.43 7.03
N SER A 108 -21.40 9.20 8.20
CA SER A 108 -20.72 10.20 9.02
C SER A 108 -19.26 9.82 9.25
N GLU A 109 -18.47 10.75 9.80
CA GLU A 109 -17.12 10.47 10.29
C GLU A 109 -17.09 9.85 11.69
N LEU A 110 -18.23 9.81 12.39
CA LEU A 110 -18.29 9.33 13.76
C LEU A 110 -18.27 7.81 13.77
N GLY A 111 -17.28 7.23 14.45
CA GLY A 111 -17.10 5.78 14.45
C GLY A 111 -16.20 5.27 13.33
N ASP A 112 -15.66 6.17 12.49
CA ASP A 112 -14.58 5.88 11.57
C ASP A 112 -13.22 5.95 12.27
N PHE A 113 -12.30 5.06 11.89
CA PHE A 113 -10.97 4.97 12.49
C PHE A 113 -9.89 4.93 11.42
N ILE A 114 -8.93 5.85 11.54
CA ILE A 114 -7.75 5.89 10.66
C ILE A 114 -6.57 5.17 11.33
N TYR A 115 -5.98 4.24 10.59
CA TYR A 115 -4.74 3.56 10.98
C TYR A 115 -3.64 3.94 10.01
N ILE A 116 -2.43 4.11 10.53
CA ILE A 116 -1.24 4.34 9.73
C ILE A 116 -0.18 3.30 10.07
N GLN A 117 0.54 2.84 9.05
CA GLN A 117 1.67 1.95 9.22
C GLN A 117 2.77 2.34 8.25
N GLN A 118 4.01 2.15 8.68
CA GLN A 118 5.18 2.24 7.82
C GLN A 118 6.02 0.97 7.91
N LEU A 119 6.61 0.58 6.80
CA LEU A 119 7.55 -0.54 6.72
C LEU A 119 8.79 -0.11 5.93
N LEU A 120 9.96 -0.33 6.50
CA LEU A 120 11.23 -0.12 5.84
C LEU A 120 11.75 -1.45 5.28
N SER A 121 12.13 -1.46 4.00
CA SER A 121 12.78 -2.59 3.35
C SER A 121 14.08 -2.12 2.70
N ARG A 122 15.18 -2.77 3.06
CA ARG A 122 16.51 -2.54 2.48
C ARG A 122 16.79 -3.53 1.36
N VAL A 123 17.71 -3.21 0.46
CA VAL A 123 18.16 -4.18 -0.52
C VAL A 123 18.80 -5.39 0.17
N GLN A 124 18.54 -6.58 -0.36
CA GLN A 124 19.27 -7.79 -0.04
C GLN A 124 20.50 -7.84 -0.94
N GLU A 125 21.69 -7.76 -0.35
CA GLU A 125 22.93 -7.99 -1.06
C GLU A 125 23.03 -9.49 -1.40
N ARG A 126 23.37 -9.82 -2.64
CA ARG A 126 23.74 -11.19 -2.97
C ARG A 126 25.16 -11.40 -2.44
N HIS A 127 25.29 -12.17 -1.37
CA HIS A 127 26.59 -12.74 -1.02
C HIS A 127 26.84 -13.93 -1.96
N ASN A 128 27.92 -13.82 -2.75
CA ASN A 128 28.51 -14.94 -3.48
C ASN A 128 29.24 -15.86 -2.50
#